data_AF-A0A820RE25-F1
#
_entry.id   AF-A0A820RE25-F1
#
_cell.length_a   1.000
_cell.length_b   1.000
_cell.length_c   1.000
_cell.angle_alpha   90.00
_cell.angle_beta   90.00
_cell.angle_gamma   90.00
#
_symmetry.space_group_name_H-M   'P 1'
#
loop_
_entity.id
_entity.type
_entity.pdbx_description
1 polymer ?
#
loop_
_entity_poly.entity_id
_entity_poly.type
_entity_poly.pdbx_seq_one_letter_code
_entity_poly.pdbx_strand_id
1 'polypeptide(L)'
;WINDDKRKKLKKEADVKQRIELIQGFEMPMLSSSITMTRDGQYIFVTGAYKPRVRCYDVNELSLKFERCFDHECIQMKVLSEDYSK
;
A
#
# COMPACT_ATOMS: atom_id res chain seq x y z
N TRP A 1 -19.13 -7.13 -8.61
CA TRP A 1 -18.83 -8.38 -7.87
C TRP A 1 -18.52 -9.46 -8.90
N ILE A 2 -17.35 -10.10 -8.82
CA ILE A 2 -16.92 -11.11 -9.81
C ILE A 2 -17.49 -12.48 -9.37
N ASN A 3 -18.13 -13.20 -10.29
CA ASN A 3 -18.67 -14.55 -10.02
C ASN A 3 -17.55 -15.52 -9.60
N ASP A 4 -17.84 -16.41 -8.65
CA ASP A 4 -16.88 -17.38 -8.11
C ASP A 4 -16.26 -18.29 -9.17
N ASP A 5 -16.99 -18.62 -10.23
CA ASP A 5 -16.46 -19.42 -11.34
C ASP A 5 -15.40 -18.67 -12.16
N LYS A 6 -15.55 -17.35 -12.31
CA LYS A 6 -14.52 -16.51 -12.94
C LYS A 6 -13.28 -16.43 -12.04
N ARG A 7 -13.45 -16.35 -10.71
CA ARG A 7 -12.30 -16.40 -9.75
C ARG A 7 -11.54 -17.72 -9.85
N LYS A 8 -12.25 -18.85 -9.95
CA LYS A 8 -11.63 -20.18 -10.07
C LYS A 8 -10.89 -20.35 -11.40
N LYS A 9 -11.41 -19.79 -12.50
CA LYS A 9 -10.71 -19.77 -13.80
C LYS A 9 -9.46 -18.90 -13.77
N LEU A 10 -9.55 -17.69 -13.22
CA LEU A 10 -8.40 -16.78 -13.05
C LEU A 10 -7.29 -17.41 -12.21
N LYS A 11 -7.63 -18.14 -11.13
CA LYS A 11 -6.64 -18.88 -10.32
C LYS A 11 -5.93 -20.03 -11.05
N LYS A 12 -6.45 -20.49 -12.19
CA LYS A 12 -5.84 -21.57 -12.99
C LYS A 12 -4.88 -21.04 -14.05
N GLU A 13 -4.89 -19.75 -14.35
CA GLU A 13 -3.96 -19.14 -15.29
C GLU A 13 -2.54 -19.16 -14.69
N ALA A 14 -1.56 -19.59 -15.49
CA ALA A 14 -0.17 -19.72 -15.04
C ALA A 14 0.40 -18.39 -14.54
N ASP A 15 -0.01 -17.29 -15.18
CA ASP A 15 0.40 -15.92 -14.84
C ASP A 15 -0.06 -15.51 -13.43
N VAL A 16 -1.29 -15.86 -13.04
CA VAL A 16 -1.81 -15.62 -11.69
C VAL A 16 -1.11 -16.49 -10.65
N LYS A 17 -0.65 -17.69 -11.02
CA LYS A 17 0.15 -18.56 -10.15
C LYS A 17 1.58 -18.06 -9.93
N GLN A 18 2.15 -17.38 -10.91
CA GLN A 18 3.51 -16.85 -10.85
C GLN A 18 3.59 -15.42 -10.31
N ARG A 19 2.44 -14.76 -10.10
CA ARG A 19 2.37 -13.42 -9.53
C ARG A 19 2.73 -13.45 -8.04
N ILE A 20 3.92 -12.95 -7.73
CA ILE A 20 4.41 -12.78 -6.35
C ILE A 20 4.09 -11.36 -5.90
N GLU A 21 3.24 -11.23 -4.89
CA GLU A 21 3.02 -9.97 -4.18
C GLU A 21 3.83 -10.00 -2.88
N LEU A 22 4.81 -9.09 -2.75
CA LEU A 22 5.67 -9.03 -1.57
C LEU A 22 4.92 -8.47 -0.36
N ILE A 23 4.18 -7.38 -0.57
CA ILE A 23 3.36 -6.72 0.43
C ILE A 23 1.92 -6.76 -0.08
N GLN A 24 1.00 -7.24 0.75
CA GLN A 24 -0.40 -7.39 0.39
C GLN A 24 -1.04 -6.02 0.11
N GLY A 25 -1.60 -5.85 -1.09
CA GLY A 25 -2.35 -4.64 -1.46
C GLY A 25 -1.50 -3.37 -1.50
N PHE A 26 -0.23 -3.49 -1.89
CA PHE A 26 0.69 -2.37 -2.07
C PHE A 26 0.41 -1.60 -3.38
N GLU A 27 -0.76 -0.96 -3.45
CA GLU A 27 -1.21 -0.19 -4.61
C GLU A 27 -2.04 1.04 -4.20
N MET A 28 -2.14 2.03 -5.10
CA MET A 28 -3.03 3.19 -4.98
C MET A 28 -4.07 3.20 -6.11
N PRO A 29 -5.31 3.63 -5.87
CA PRO A 29 -6.38 3.59 -6.88
C PRO A 29 -6.12 4.41 -8.15
N MET A 30 -5.28 5.44 -8.09
CA MET A 30 -5.00 6.33 -9.21
C MET A 30 -3.51 6.62 -9.34
N LEU A 31 -2.94 7.34 -8.38
CA LEU A 31 -1.54 7.72 -8.37
C LEU A 31 -1.04 7.79 -6.94
N SER A 32 0.21 7.38 -6.73
CA SER A 32 0.97 7.67 -5.51
C SER A 32 1.81 8.94 -5.69
N SER A 33 1.74 9.86 -4.74
CA SER A 33 2.46 11.15 -4.81
C SER A 33 3.84 11.07 -4.16
N SER A 34 3.95 10.49 -2.96
CA SER A 34 5.20 10.34 -2.21
C SER A 34 5.29 8.97 -1.55
N ILE A 35 6.48 8.37 -1.55
CA ILE A 35 6.80 7.13 -0.86
C ILE A 35 7.98 7.40 0.06
N THR A 36 7.82 7.14 1.36
CA THR A 36 8.86 7.38 2.36
C THR A 36 8.92 6.21 3.31
N MET A 37 10.13 5.78 3.66
CA MET A 37 10.37 4.72 4.63
C MET A 37 10.91 5.33 5.92
N THR A 38 10.60 4.66 7.02
CA THR A 38 11.14 4.99 8.33
C THR A 38 12.62 4.56 8.43
N ARG A 39 13.42 5.20 9.29
CA ARG A 39 14.87 4.92 9.40
C ARG A 39 15.18 3.49 9.84
N ASP A 40 14.33 2.93 10.69
CA ASP A 40 14.38 1.53 11.14
C ASP A 40 14.04 0.51 10.03
N GLY A 41 13.51 0.99 8.90
CA GLY A 41 13.05 0.16 7.80
C GLY A 41 11.79 -0.67 8.08
N GLN A 42 11.05 -0.38 9.15
CA GLN A 42 9.90 -1.19 9.56
C GLN A 42 8.58 -0.71 8.94
N TYR A 43 8.50 0.58 8.60
CA TYR A 43 7.27 1.19 8.10
C TYR A 43 7.48 1.93 6.79
N ILE A 44 6.57 1.67 5.85
CA ILE A 44 6.52 2.34 4.56
C ILE A 44 5.25 3.20 4.50
N PHE A 45 5.44 4.49 4.29
CA PHE A 45 4.36 5.44 4.07
C PHE A 45 4.21 5.71 2.58
N VAL A 46 2.99 5.61 2.09
CA VAL A 46 2.63 5.94 0.71
C VAL A 46 1.47 6.92 0.73
N THR A 47 1.62 8.05 0.05
CA THR A 47 0.54 9.00 -0.16
C THR A 47 -0.05 8.84 -1.56
N GLY A 48 -1.35 9.09 -1.72
CA GLY A 48 -2.02 9.03 -3.03
C GLY A 48 -3.04 10.14 -3.24
N ALA A 49 -3.30 10.44 -4.51
CA ALA A 49 -4.12 11.59 -4.93
C ALA A 49 -5.64 11.33 -4.89
N TYR A 50 -6.09 10.10 -5.14
CA TYR A 50 -7.52 9.77 -5.16
C TYR A 50 -8.09 9.67 -3.74
N LYS A 51 -8.98 10.61 -3.38
CA LYS A 51 -9.39 10.88 -1.98
C LYS A 51 -8.12 10.95 -1.12
N PRO A 52 -7.41 12.10 -1.17
CA PRO A 52 -6.05 12.24 -0.66
C PRO A 52 -5.85 11.42 0.60
N ARG A 53 -4.90 10.49 0.60
CA ARG A 53 -4.73 9.54 1.70
C ARG A 53 -3.28 9.21 1.92
N VAL A 54 -2.97 8.82 3.15
CA VAL A 54 -1.73 8.13 3.53
C VAL A 54 -2.06 6.70 3.90
N ARG A 55 -1.29 5.76 3.37
CA ARG A 55 -1.26 4.36 3.79
C ARG A 55 0.08 4.09 4.46
N CYS A 56 0.03 3.41 5.59
CA CYS A 56 1.20 2.90 6.29
C CYS A 56 1.21 1.38 6.17
N TYR A 57 2.27 0.82 5.59
CA TYR A 57 2.50 -0.61 5.49
C TYR A 57 3.54 -1.03 6.51
N ASP A 58 3.29 -2.16 7.16
CA ASP A 58 4.22 -2.79 8.09
C ASP A 58 5.02 -3.85 7.33
N VAL A 59 6.35 -3.74 7.38
CA VAL A 59 7.26 -4.64 6.66
C VAL A 59 7.34 -6.02 7.33
N ASN A 60 7.14 -6.11 8.65
CA ASN A 60 7.14 -7.41 9.34
C ASN A 60 5.87 -8.21 9.07
N GLU A 61 4.72 -7.53 9.00
CA GLU A 61 3.43 -8.18 8.74
C GLU A 61 3.09 -8.23 7.24
N LEU A 62 3.90 -7.62 6.38
CA LEU A 62 3.74 -7.53 4.93
C LEU A 62 2.33 -7.07 4.51
N SER A 63 1.73 -6.17 5.29
CA SER A 63 0.33 -5.79 5.14
C SER A 63 0.08 -4.31 5.49
N LEU A 64 -1.14 -3.85 5.19
CA LEU A 64 -1.56 -2.49 5.50
C LEU A 64 -1.83 -2.35 7.01
N LYS A 65 -1.04 -1.53 7.69
CA LYS A 65 -1.22 -1.20 9.11
C LYS A 65 -2.40 -0.25 9.31
N PHE A 66 -2.46 0.82 8.53
CA PHE A 66 -3.59 1.75 8.53
C PHE A 66 -3.65 2.60 7.25
N GLU A 67 -4.83 3.16 6.98
CA GLU A 67 -5.00 4.26 6.05
C GLU A 67 -5.74 5.45 6.68
N ARG A 68 -5.38 6.67 6.28
CA ARG A 68 -6.04 7.92 6.71
C ARG A 68 -6.19 8.86 5.53
N CYS A 69 -7.30 9.59 5.47
CA CYS A 69 -7.53 10.61 4.46
C CYS A 69 -7.00 11.97 4.92
N PHE A 70 -6.59 12.79 3.96
CA PHE A 70 -6.26 14.19 4.08
C PHE A 70 -7.33 15.05 3.40
N ASP A 71 -7.41 16.31 3.79
CA ASP A 71 -8.28 17.28 3.13
C ASP A 71 -7.75 17.68 1.75
N HIS A 72 -6.42 17.65 1.59
CA HIS A 72 -5.72 18.07 0.37
C HIS A 72 -4.60 17.07 0.02
N GLU A 73 -4.13 17.13 -1.23
CA GLU A 73 -3.04 16.28 -1.71
C GLU A 73 -1.73 16.53 -0.97
N CYS A 74 -1.02 15.46 -0.63
CA CYS A 74 0.30 15.52 -0.03
C CYS A 74 1.37 15.46 -1.12
N ILE A 75 2.09 16.58 -1.32
CA ILE A 75 3.16 16.70 -2.31
C ILE A 75 4.41 15.94 -1.86
N GLN A 76 4.81 16.11 -0.59
CA GLN A 76 5.99 15.47 -0.03
C GLN A 76 5.78 15.15 1.45
N MET A 77 6.24 13.95 1.86
CA MET A 77 6.18 13.50 3.24
C MET A 77 7.58 13.11 3.74
N LYS A 78 7.92 13.50 4.97
CA LYS A 78 9.17 13.11 5.63
C LYS A 78 8.89 12.56 7.01
N VAL A 79 9.46 11.40 7.31
CA VAL A 79 9.44 10.82 8.65
C VAL A 79 10.51 11.51 9.49
N LEU A 80 10.13 12.00 10.67
CA LEU A 80 11.05 12.73 11.57
C LEU A 80 11.72 11.78 12.56
N SER A 81 10.95 10.83 13.09
CA SER A 81 11.36 9.85 14.09
C SER A 81 11.97 8.59 13.47
N GLU A 82 12.53 7.73 14.32
CA GLU A 82 13.09 6.44 13.92
C GLU A 82 12.03 5.35 13.76
N ASP A 83 10.82 5.57 14.25
CA ASP A 83 9.68 4.68 14.15
C ASP A 83 8.44 5.44 13.63
N TYR A 84 7.32 4.72 13.46
CA TYR A 84 6.04 5.35 13.10
C TYR A 84 5.41 6.16 14.25
N SER A 85 5.98 6.09 15.45
CA SER A 85 5.43 6.77 16.62
C SER A 85 5.91 8.22 16.61
N LYS A 86 4.95 9.14 16.44
CA LYS A 86 5.09 10.60 16.46
C LYS A 86 6.24 11.20 15.64
#